data_AF-A0A9D1VY53-F1
#
_entry.id   AF-A0A9D1VY53-F1
#
_cell.length_a   1.000
_cell.length_b   1.000
_cell.length_c   1.000
_cell.angle_alpha   90.00
_cell.angle_beta   90.00
_cell.angle_gamma   90.00
#
_symmetry.space_group_name_H-M   'P 1'
#
loop_
_entity.id
_entity.type
_entity.pdbx_description
1 polymer ?
#
loop_
_entity_poly.entity_id
_entity_poly.type
_entity_poly.pdbx_seq_one_letter_code
_entity_poly.pdbx_strand_id
1 'polypeptide(L)' 'INSSITRKHMKSALLSAAWNADGWTFDALEAHYKTLVRYLDLDDQGMILGKGCGTPAMTRRSGYPERAYEFGRRLRD' A
#
# COMPACT_ATOMS: atom_id res chain seq x y z
N ILE A 1 11.84 21.63 -0.52
CA ILE A 1 10.78 20.95 0.26
C ILE A 1 9.47 21.71 0.04
N ASN A 2 8.41 21.04 -0.43
CA ASN A 2 7.13 21.71 -0.64
C ASN A 2 6.39 21.87 0.70
N SER A 3 6.56 23.03 1.34
CA SER A 3 6.03 23.30 2.68
C SER A 3 4.50 23.32 2.79
N SER A 4 3.76 23.34 1.66
CA SER A 4 2.29 23.24 1.64
C SER A 4 1.78 21.81 1.82
N ILE A 5 2.61 20.82 1.45
CA ILE A 5 2.32 19.40 1.56
C ILE A 5 2.83 18.88 2.91
N THR A 6 4.10 19.15 3.24
CA THR A 6 4.74 18.59 4.44
C THR A 6 4.08 19.08 5.74
N ARG A 7 3.59 20.33 5.79
CA ARG A 7 2.88 20.85 6.99
C ARG A 7 1.59 20.12 7.34
N LYS A 8 0.98 19.40 6.38
CA LYS A 8 -0.32 18.75 6.57
C LYS A 8 -0.20 17.39 7.24
N HIS A 9 1.02 16.82 7.34
CA HIS A 9 1.26 15.46 7.86
C HIS A 9 0.22 14.47 7.36
N MET A 10 0.00 14.45 6.04
CA MET A 10 -1.06 13.64 5.46
C MET A 10 -0.75 12.17 5.65
N LYS A 11 -1.78 11.40 6.02
CA LYS A 11 -1.73 9.94 6.05
C LYS A 11 -1.53 9.37 4.63
N SER A 12 -0.79 8.28 4.53
CA SER A 12 -0.56 7.55 3.28
C SER A 12 -0.67 6.05 3.49
N ALA A 13 -1.10 5.32 2.46
CA ALA A 13 -1.10 3.86 2.47
C ALA A 13 -0.92 3.33 1.04
N LEU A 14 -0.39 2.11 0.90
CA LEU A 14 -0.21 1.44 -0.39
C LEU A 14 -1.07 0.17 -0.48
N LEU A 15 -1.99 0.12 -1.44
CA LEU A 15 -2.68 -1.11 -1.83
C LEU A 15 -2.25 -1.47 -3.24
N SER A 16 -1.70 -2.67 -3.44
CA SER A 16 -1.25 -3.13 -4.75
C SER A 16 -1.54 -4.61 -4.95
N ALA A 17 -1.76 -5.02 -6.20
CA ALA A 17 -2.03 -6.40 -6.59
C ALA A 17 -1.16 -6.75 -7.80
N ALA A 18 -0.61 -7.95 -7.79
CA ALA A 18 0.27 -8.45 -8.85
C ALA A 18 -0.07 -9.90 -9.19
N TRP A 19 0.15 -10.29 -10.45
CA TRP A 19 0.00 -11.68 -10.89
C TRP A 19 1.03 -12.60 -10.22
N ASN A 20 2.30 -12.18 -10.18
CA ASN A 20 3.38 -13.00 -9.62
C ASN A 20 3.25 -13.15 -8.10
N ALA A 21 3.79 -14.25 -7.59
CA ALA A 21 3.83 -14.55 -6.17
C ALA A 21 5.24 -14.65 -5.59
N ASP A 22 6.25 -14.29 -6.38
CA ASP A 22 7.64 -14.34 -5.97
C ASP A 22 7.91 -13.45 -4.75
N GLY A 23 8.90 -13.84 -3.95
CA GLY A 23 9.35 -13.09 -2.78
C GLY A 23 9.58 -11.61 -3.08
N TRP A 24 10.21 -11.34 -4.23
CA TRP A 24 10.65 -10.02 -4.65
C TRP A 24 9.61 -9.19 -5.43
N THR A 25 8.41 -9.72 -5.68
CA THR A 25 7.40 -9.10 -6.59
C THR A 25 7.11 -7.63 -6.28
N PHE A 26 7.20 -7.20 -5.03
CA PHE A 26 6.90 -5.83 -4.62
C PHE A 26 8.10 -5.02 -4.13
N ASP A 27 9.33 -5.57 -4.12
CA ASP A 27 10.48 -4.93 -3.46
C ASP A 27 10.76 -3.53 -4.03
N ALA A 28 10.76 -3.41 -5.37
CA ALA A 28 10.96 -2.12 -6.03
C ALA A 28 9.81 -1.14 -5.77
N LEU A 29 8.56 -1.63 -5.74
CA LEU A 29 7.38 -0.80 -5.47
C LEU A 29 7.38 -0.30 -4.02
N GLU A 30 7.71 -1.17 -3.07
CA GLU A 30 7.82 -0.83 -1.65
C GLU A 30 8.93 0.19 -1.41
N ALA A 31 10.11 -0.01 -2.01
CA ALA A 31 11.21 0.95 -1.93
C ALA A 31 10.81 2.32 -2.51
N HIS A 32 10.08 2.33 -3.63
CA HIS A 32 9.60 3.56 -4.25
C HIS A 32 8.57 4.28 -3.37
N TYR A 33 7.57 3.55 -2.85
CA TYR A 33 6.57 4.11 -1.94
C TYR A 33 7.22 4.71 -0.69
N LYS A 34 8.12 3.98 -0.03
CA LYS A 34 8.84 4.46 1.15
C LYS A 34 9.67 5.72 0.86
N THR A 35 10.23 5.83 -0.34
CA THR A 35 10.95 7.03 -0.78
C THR A 35 10.02 8.23 -0.87
N LEU A 36 8.83 8.06 -1.44
CA LEU A 36 7.83 9.13 -1.55
C LEU A 36 7.29 9.56 -0.18
N VAL A 37 6.96 8.61 0.69
CA VAL A 37 6.52 8.87 2.08
C VAL A 37 7.56 9.73 2.80
N ARG A 38 8.84 9.35 2.73
CA ARG A 38 9.93 10.11 3.34
C ARG A 38 10.12 11.49 2.72
N TYR A 39 10.10 11.59 1.39
CA TYR A 39 10.33 12.85 0.69
C TYR A 39 9.23 13.88 0.94
N LEU A 40 7.99 13.41 1.05
CA LEU A 40 6.80 14.23 1.24
C LEU A 40 6.38 14.40 2.71
N ASP A 41 7.12 13.79 3.65
CA ASP A 41 6.84 13.83 5.09
C ASP A 41 5.41 13.34 5.42
N LEU A 42 5.04 12.20 4.85
CA LEU A 42 3.74 11.56 5.04
C LEU A 42 3.75 10.62 6.25
N ASP A 43 2.61 10.45 6.89
CA ASP A 43 2.41 9.45 7.93
C ASP A 43 2.07 8.08 7.29
N ASP A 44 2.99 7.12 7.39
CA ASP A 44 2.85 5.79 6.79
C ASP A 44 1.86 4.94 7.60
N GLN A 45 0.69 4.69 7.03
CA GLN A 45 -0.33 3.86 7.65
C GLN A 45 -0.15 2.37 7.34
N GLY A 46 0.76 2.00 6.43
CA GLY A 46 1.04 0.63 6.04
C GLY A 46 0.59 0.25 4.64
N MET A 47 0.72 -1.04 4.32
CA MET A 47 0.58 -1.56 2.96
C MET A 47 -0.17 -2.90 2.90
N ILE A 48 -0.91 -3.12 1.82
CA ILE A 48 -1.51 -4.40 1.45
C ILE A 48 -0.99 -4.80 0.06
N LEU A 49 -0.16 -5.83 0.04
CA LEU A 49 0.58 -6.27 -1.15
C LEU A 49 0.08 -7.65 -1.61
N GLY A 50 -0.89 -7.63 -2.51
CA GLY A 50 -1.60 -8.79 -3.06
C GLY A 50 -0.79 -9.57 -4.08
N LYS A 51 0.00 -10.54 -3.63
CA LYS A 51 0.70 -11.50 -4.50
C LYS A 51 -0.25 -12.55 -5.04
N GLY A 52 -0.04 -13.04 -6.27
CA GLY A 52 -0.95 -14.04 -6.87
C GLY A 52 -2.36 -13.50 -7.17
N CYS A 53 -2.53 -12.18 -7.23
CA CYS A 53 -3.79 -11.46 -7.48
C CYS A 53 -3.90 -11.00 -8.94
N GLY A 54 -3.53 -11.85 -9.90
CA GLY A 54 -3.44 -11.49 -11.31
C GLY A 54 -4.77 -11.31 -12.05
N THR A 55 -5.87 -11.79 -11.48
CA THR A 55 -7.23 -11.59 -12.01
C THR A 55 -8.21 -11.33 -10.87
N PRO A 56 -9.36 -10.68 -11.12
CA PRO A 56 -10.38 -10.49 -10.08
C PRO A 56 -10.85 -11.79 -9.41
N ALA A 57 -10.89 -12.90 -10.17
CA ALA A 57 -11.27 -14.20 -9.62
C ALA A 57 -10.20 -14.77 -8.68
N MET A 58 -8.91 -14.59 -8.98
CA MET A 58 -7.81 -14.96 -8.09
C MET A 58 -7.80 -14.07 -6.84
N THR A 59 -7.90 -12.75 -7.03
CA THR A 59 -7.93 -11.77 -5.93
C THR A 59 -9.07 -12.05 -4.96
N ARG A 60 -10.29 -12.33 -5.45
CA ARG A 60 -11.44 -12.70 -4.60
C ARG A 60 -11.24 -13.97 -3.79
N ARG A 61 -10.49 -14.95 -4.30
CA ARG A 61 -10.20 -16.21 -3.59
C ARG A 61 -9.04 -16.07 -2.59
N SER A 62 -8.26 -14.99 -2.69
CA SER A 62 -7.20 -14.68 -1.74
C SER A 62 -7.75 -14.03 -0.47
N GLY A 63 -6.93 -13.97 0.58
CA GLY A 63 -7.26 -13.21 1.81
C GLY A 63 -7.00 -11.69 1.70
N TYR A 64 -6.47 -11.19 0.57
CA TYR A 64 -6.10 -9.78 0.44
C TYR A 64 -7.29 -8.80 0.46
N PRO A 65 -8.46 -9.09 -0.15
CA PRO A 65 -9.63 -8.21 -0.06
C PRO A 65 -10.09 -7.98 1.39
N GLU A 66 -10.17 -9.04 2.19
CA GLU A 66 -10.55 -8.93 3.61
C GLU A 66 -9.52 -8.12 4.39
N ARG A 67 -8.22 -8.41 4.19
CA ARG A 67 -7.14 -7.63 4.81
C ARG A 67 -7.18 -6.16 4.42
N ALA A 68 -7.47 -5.84 3.16
CA ALA A 68 -7.60 -4.47 2.68
C ALA A 68 -8.82 -3.75 3.29
N TYR A 69 -9.95 -4.45 3.41
CA TYR A 69 -11.15 -3.94 4.05
C TYR A 69 -10.91 -3.63 5.53
N GLU A 70 -10.37 -4.58 6.28
CA GLU A 70 -10.06 -4.41 7.70
C GLU A 70 -8.96 -3.37 7.94
N PHE A 71 -7.97 -3.29 7.04
CA PHE A 71 -6.97 -2.22 7.05
C PHE A 71 -7.63 -0.86 6.93
N GLY A 72 -8.47 -0.64 5.91
CA GLY A 72 -9.17 0.64 5.71
C GLY A 72 -10.10 1.00 6.87
N ARG A 73 -10.73 0.02 7.53
CA ARG A 73 -11.56 0.26 8.72
C ARG A 73 -10.78 0.83 9.90
N ARG A 74 -9.53 0.39 10.10
CA ARG A 74 -8.67 0.88 11.19
C ARG A 74 -8.16 2.31 10.99
N LEU A 75 -8.26 2.85 9.77
CA LEU A 75 -7.81 4.20 9.44
C LEU A 75 -8.89 5.28 9.58
N ARG A 76 -10.10 4.92 10.04
CA ARG A 76 -11.24 5.83 10.16
C ARG A 76 -11.20 6.72 11.42
N ASP A 77 -10.18 6.56 12.25
CA ASP A 77 -9.88 7.38 13.43
C ASP A 77 -8.68 8.31 13.15
#